data_AF-A0A1Y3EER3-F1
#
_entry.id   AF-A0A1Y3EER3-F1
#
_cell.length_a   1.000
_cell.length_b   1.000
_cell.length_c   1.000
_cell.angle_alpha   90.00
_cell.angle_beta   90.00
_cell.angle_gamma   90.00
#
_symmetry.space_group_name_H-M   'P 1'
#
loop_
_entity.id
_entity.type
_entity.pdbx_description
1 polymer ?
#
loop_
_entity_poly.entity_id
_entity_poly.type
_entity_poly.pdbx_seq_one_letter_code
_entity_poly.pdbx_strand_id
1 'polypeptide(L)'
;MTQQQVFSMTEAGLSSIENSLPALPRFSYDDIGDFNTLLSCIMINPSIELFHLYPDMKRAVKPAIEMSVRELLTPVTERALKVALTTTECIVRKDFALETDENRMRMCAHNMLRSLASGLALVTCREPLAFNIHGYFKQTFFANQRTATNEEN
;
A
#
# COMPACT_ATOMS: atom_id res chain seq x y z
N MET A 1 19.19 -12.37 48.01
CA MET A 1 18.90 -13.30 46.89
C MET A 1 17.40 -13.31 46.57
N THR A 2 16.79 -12.17 46.25
CA THR A 2 15.32 -12.10 46.01
C THR A 2 14.91 -11.07 44.96
N GLN A 3 15.84 -10.53 44.16
CA GLN A 3 15.54 -9.51 43.13
C GLN A 3 15.74 -10.01 41.69
N GLN A 4 15.81 -11.32 41.47
CA GLN A 4 16.06 -11.89 40.13
C GLN A 4 14.97 -12.84 39.61
N GLN A 5 13.84 -12.98 40.33
CA GLN A 5 12.72 -13.84 39.90
C GLN A 5 11.47 -13.10 39.40
N VAL A 6 11.41 -11.77 39.47
CA VAL A 6 10.24 -11.00 38.99
C VAL A 6 10.33 -10.65 37.50
N PHE A 7 11.52 -10.76 36.89
CA PHE A 7 11.74 -10.30 35.50
C PHE A 7 11.34 -11.30 34.41
N SER A 8 10.87 -12.52 34.75
CA SER A 8 10.66 -13.59 33.76
C SER A 8 9.20 -13.94 33.47
N MET A 9 8.22 -13.24 34.05
CA MET A 9 6.78 -13.53 33.83
C MET A 9 6.03 -12.47 32.99
N THR A 10 6.68 -11.38 32.59
CA THR A 10 6.00 -10.29 31.85
C THR A 10 6.06 -10.45 30.31
N GLU A 11 6.90 -11.32 29.76
CA GLU A 11 7.07 -11.42 28.30
C GLU A 11 6.03 -12.31 27.59
N ALA A 12 5.27 -13.13 28.31
CA ALA A 12 4.27 -14.01 27.68
C ALA A 12 2.90 -13.35 27.43
N GLY A 13 2.66 -12.16 28.01
CA GLY A 13 1.34 -11.50 27.99
C GLY A 13 1.15 -10.38 26.97
N LEU A 14 2.20 -9.96 26.25
CA LEU A 14 2.13 -8.81 25.33
C LEU A 14 1.81 -9.18 23.87
N SER A 15 2.01 -10.44 23.46
CA SER A 15 1.80 -10.87 22.08
C SER A 15 0.33 -10.97 21.66
N SER A 16 -0.60 -10.97 22.62
CA SER A 16 -2.03 -11.09 22.36
C SER A 16 -2.76 -9.73 22.26
N ILE A 17 -2.17 -8.63 22.75
CA ILE A 17 -2.78 -7.29 22.71
C ILE A 17 -2.36 -6.49 21.46
N GLU A 18 -1.20 -6.78 20.87
CA GLU A 18 -0.71 -6.10 19.66
C GLU A 18 -1.60 -6.33 18.42
N ASN A 19 -2.39 -7.41 18.41
CA ASN A 19 -3.36 -7.71 17.36
C ASN A 19 -4.67 -6.89 17.43
N SER A 20 -4.84 -6.03 18.44
CA SER A 20 -6.09 -5.26 18.64
C SER A 20 -6.01 -3.77 18.27
N LEU A 21 -4.81 -3.26 17.96
CA LEU A 21 -4.63 -1.87 17.54
C LEU A 21 -4.65 -1.80 16.00
N PRO A 22 -5.39 -0.85 15.39
CA PRO A 22 -5.28 -0.63 13.96
C PRO A 22 -3.83 -0.28 13.64
N ALA A 23 -3.22 -1.04 12.72
CA ALA A 23 -1.85 -0.81 12.29
C ALA A 23 -1.68 0.65 11.84
N LEU A 24 -0.73 1.35 12.45
CA LEU A 24 -0.44 2.74 12.11
C LEU A 24 -0.01 2.86 10.64
N PRO A 25 -0.36 3.95 9.94
CA PRO A 25 0.13 4.20 8.59
C PRO A 25 1.66 4.26 8.61
N ARG A 26 2.28 3.47 7.72
CA ARG A 26 3.74 3.32 7.67
C ARG A 26 4.47 4.45 6.96
N PHE A 27 3.76 5.20 6.12
CA PHE A 27 4.32 6.24 5.26
C PHE A 27 3.50 7.52 5.44
N SER A 28 4.21 8.64 5.52
CA SER A 28 3.64 9.97 5.34
C SER A 28 3.34 10.23 3.87
N TYR A 29 2.53 11.26 3.59
CA TYR A 29 2.21 11.66 2.21
C TYR A 29 3.45 12.07 1.41
N ASP A 30 4.41 12.72 2.07
CA ASP A 30 5.62 13.24 1.41
C ASP A 30 6.71 12.17 1.18
N ASP A 31 6.54 10.96 1.75
CA ASP A 31 7.55 9.91 1.68
C ASP A 31 7.59 9.21 0.31
N ILE A 32 6.51 9.30 -0.48
CA ILE A 32 6.35 8.57 -1.74
C ILE A 32 5.98 9.55 -2.86
N GLY A 33 6.99 10.08 -3.56
CA GLY A 33 6.80 10.95 -4.72
C GLY A 33 6.78 10.22 -6.06
N ASP A 34 7.67 9.24 -6.24
CA ASP A 34 7.91 8.57 -7.52
C ASP A 34 7.91 7.04 -7.40
N PHE A 35 7.76 6.34 -8.53
CA PHE A 35 7.86 4.88 -8.61
C PHE A 35 9.22 4.36 -8.11
N ASN A 36 10.32 5.10 -8.31
CA ASN A 36 11.64 4.71 -7.81
C ASN A 36 11.69 4.70 -6.27
N THR A 37 11.00 5.66 -5.64
CA THR A 37 10.87 5.73 -4.18
C THR A 37 10.02 4.57 -3.66
N LEU A 38 8.90 4.26 -4.34
CA LEU A 38 8.07 3.08 -4.04
C LEU A 38 8.89 1.79 -4.07
N LEU A 39 9.74 1.59 -5.09
CA LEU A 39 10.59 0.40 -5.21
C LEU A 39 11.62 0.27 -4.07
N SER A 40 12.01 1.39 -3.48
CA SER A 40 12.92 1.45 -2.33
C SER A 40 12.22 1.16 -1.00
N CYS A 41 10.91 1.38 -0.92
CA CYS A 41 10.07 1.04 0.23
C CYS A 41 9.73 -0.46 0.33
N ILE A 42 10.01 -1.25 -0.71
CA ILE A 42 9.71 -2.69 -0.73
C ILE A 42 10.61 -3.42 0.28
N MET A 43 10.00 -3.95 1.34
CA MET A 43 10.67 -4.78 2.33
C MET A 43 10.42 -6.25 2.06
N ILE A 44 11.50 -7.00 1.85
CA ILE A 44 11.45 -8.46 1.74
C ILE A 44 11.85 -9.03 3.08
N ASN A 45 10.96 -9.81 3.70
CA ASN A 45 11.24 -10.43 4.99
C ASN A 45 12.42 -11.42 4.85
N PRO A 46 13.54 -11.22 5.58
CA PRO A 46 14.73 -12.05 5.47
C PRO A 46 14.55 -13.45 6.08
N SER A 47 13.50 -13.68 6.88
CA SER A 47 13.23 -14.97 7.52
C SER A 47 12.59 -16.00 6.57
N ILE A 48 12.28 -15.61 5.33
CA ILE A 48 11.72 -16.53 4.33
C ILE A 48 12.85 -17.38 3.76
N GLU A 49 12.99 -18.62 4.24
CA GLU A 49 14.00 -19.60 3.81
C GLU A 49 14.00 -19.84 2.29
N LEU A 50 12.82 -19.75 1.65
CA LEU A 50 12.68 -19.90 0.20
C LEU A 50 13.55 -18.88 -0.60
N PHE A 51 13.73 -17.67 -0.07
CA PHE A 51 14.56 -16.65 -0.73
C PHE A 51 16.06 -16.85 -0.50
N HIS A 52 16.45 -17.62 0.53
CA HIS A 52 17.83 -18.06 0.71
C HIS A 52 18.17 -19.20 -0.23
N LEU A 53 17.22 -20.11 -0.46
CA LEU A 53 17.39 -21.25 -1.37
C LEU A 53 17.37 -20.83 -2.85
N TYR A 54 16.56 -19.82 -3.21
CA TYR A 54 16.40 -19.35 -4.59
C TYR A 54 16.53 -17.82 -4.70
N PRO A 55 17.75 -17.27 -4.85
CA PRO A 55 17.98 -15.82 -4.96
C PRO A 55 17.32 -15.18 -6.19
N ASP A 56 17.07 -15.95 -7.26
CA ASP A 56 16.38 -15.46 -8.45
C ASP A 56 14.90 -15.13 -8.20
N MET A 57 14.25 -15.81 -7.23
CA MET A 57 12.90 -15.45 -6.79
C MET A 57 12.88 -14.05 -6.18
N LYS A 58 13.93 -13.66 -5.45
CA LYS A 58 14.03 -12.33 -4.84
C LYS A 58 14.07 -11.23 -5.92
N ARG A 59 14.71 -11.49 -7.06
CA ARG A 59 14.77 -10.54 -8.20
C ARG A 59 13.41 -10.36 -8.89
N ALA A 60 12.53 -11.37 -8.83
CA ALA A 60 11.20 -11.31 -9.42
C ALA A 60 10.19 -10.44 -8.63
N VAL A 61 10.48 -10.12 -7.36
CA VAL A 61 9.54 -9.38 -6.48
C VAL A 61 9.34 -7.94 -6.94
N LYS A 62 10.42 -7.19 -7.19
CA LYS A 62 10.33 -5.76 -7.56
C LYS A 62 9.56 -5.54 -8.88
N PRO A 63 9.87 -6.26 -9.98
CA PRO A 63 9.13 -6.11 -11.23
C PRO A 63 7.65 -6.49 -11.08
N ALA A 64 7.34 -7.53 -10.31
CA ALA A 64 5.95 -7.96 -10.11
C ALA A 64 5.10 -6.89 -9.42
N ILE A 65 5.65 -6.24 -8.38
CA ILE A 65 4.97 -5.14 -7.67
C ILE A 65 4.81 -3.94 -8.60
N GLU A 66 5.85 -3.59 -9.36
CA GLU A 66 5.81 -2.46 -10.28
C GLU A 66 4.72 -2.61 -11.34
N MET A 67 4.64 -3.79 -11.99
CA MET A 67 3.62 -4.09 -12.98
C MET A 67 2.22 -4.05 -12.38
N SER A 68 2.05 -4.61 -11.18
CA SER A 68 0.77 -4.61 -10.46
C SER A 68 0.26 -3.20 -10.19
N VAL A 69 1.14 -2.30 -9.71
CA VAL A 69 0.76 -0.92 -9.41
C VAL A 69 0.46 -0.15 -10.69
N ARG A 70 1.27 -0.28 -11.74
CA ARG A 70 1.06 0.40 -13.02
C ARG A 70 -0.29 0.05 -13.65
N GLU A 71 -0.67 -1.22 -13.60
CA GLU A 71 -1.96 -1.68 -14.17
C GLU A 71 -3.16 -1.12 -13.39
N LEU A 72 -3.08 -1.09 -12.06
CA LEU A 72 -4.21 -0.70 -11.21
C LEU A 72 -4.32 0.81 -11.01
N LEU A 73 -3.25 1.57 -11.20
CA LEU A 73 -3.21 3.00 -10.88
C LEU A 73 -4.33 3.80 -11.56
N THR A 74 -4.43 3.70 -12.89
CA THR A 74 -5.43 4.43 -13.68
C THR A 74 -6.88 4.03 -13.33
N PRO A 75 -7.28 2.74 -13.42
CA PRO A 75 -8.68 2.36 -13.19
C PRO A 75 -9.15 2.60 -11.75
N VAL A 76 -8.27 2.43 -10.75
CA VAL A 76 -8.60 2.73 -9.35
C VAL A 76 -8.82 4.23 -9.16
N THR A 77 -7.92 5.05 -9.71
CA THR A 77 -8.00 6.51 -9.57
C THR A 77 -9.27 7.06 -10.21
N GLU A 78 -9.58 6.63 -11.44
CA GLU A 78 -10.79 7.07 -12.15
C GLU A 78 -12.07 6.69 -11.39
N ARG A 79 -12.15 5.46 -10.89
CA ARG A 79 -13.32 5.01 -10.11
C ARG A 79 -13.47 5.78 -8.80
N ALA A 80 -12.38 5.96 -8.06
CA ALA A 80 -12.39 6.68 -6.79
C ALA A 80 -12.79 8.15 -6.97
N LEU A 81 -12.20 8.83 -7.97
CA LEU A 81 -12.53 10.22 -8.30
C LEU A 81 -13.97 10.38 -8.74
N LYS A 82 -14.50 9.48 -9.57
CA LYS A 82 -15.90 9.57 -10.04
C LYS A 82 -16.91 9.60 -8.90
N VAL A 83 -16.70 8.78 -7.88
CA VAL A 83 -17.56 8.75 -6.68
C VAL A 83 -17.27 9.97 -5.81
N ALA A 84 -16.00 10.25 -5.52
CA ALA A 84 -15.61 11.30 -4.60
C ALA A 84 -15.99 12.71 -5.09
N LEU A 85 -15.90 12.97 -6.40
CA LEU A 85 -16.26 14.26 -7.00
C LEU A 85 -17.74 14.57 -6.81
N THR A 86 -18.62 13.65 -7.21
CA THR A 86 -20.08 13.83 -7.08
C THR A 86 -20.48 14.06 -5.62
N THR A 87 -19.91 13.29 -4.69
CA THR A 87 -20.18 13.44 -3.25
C THR A 87 -19.67 14.77 -2.71
N THR A 88 -18.45 15.16 -3.07
CA THR A 88 -17.85 16.43 -2.62
C THR A 88 -18.61 17.62 -3.17
N GLU A 89 -18.99 17.60 -4.44
CA GLU A 89 -19.78 18.67 -5.05
C GLU A 89 -21.11 18.86 -4.32
N CYS A 90 -21.87 17.77 -4.10
CA CYS A 90 -23.15 17.83 -3.43
C CYS A 90 -23.02 18.39 -2.00
N ILE A 91 -22.05 17.91 -1.23
CA ILE A 91 -21.87 18.31 0.17
C ILE A 91 -21.37 19.75 0.26
N VAL A 92 -20.33 20.11 -0.49
CA VAL A 92 -19.76 21.47 -0.46
C VAL A 92 -20.77 22.50 -0.94
N ARG A 93 -21.47 22.26 -2.06
CA ARG A 93 -22.49 23.21 -2.53
C ARG A 93 -23.60 23.44 -1.52
N LYS A 94 -24.00 22.40 -0.80
CA LYS A 94 -25.05 22.46 0.23
C LYS A 94 -24.54 23.20 1.48
N ASP A 95 -23.35 22.87 1.97
CA ASP A 95 -22.79 23.47 3.19
C ASP A 95 -22.31 24.92 2.98
N PHE A 96 -21.93 25.30 1.74
CA PHE A 96 -21.42 26.62 1.39
C PHE A 96 -22.43 27.51 0.62
N ALA A 97 -23.72 27.16 0.60
CA ALA A 97 -24.74 27.87 -0.19
C ALA A 97 -24.88 29.38 0.16
N LEU A 98 -24.53 29.77 1.38
CA LEU A 98 -24.58 31.15 1.87
C LEU A 98 -23.18 31.76 2.10
N GLU A 99 -22.12 31.00 1.80
CA GLU A 99 -20.75 31.47 1.99
C GLU A 99 -20.38 32.46 0.88
N THR A 100 -19.77 33.59 1.27
CA THR A 100 -19.39 34.65 0.32
C THR A 100 -17.93 34.57 -0.09
N ASP A 101 -17.10 33.92 0.72
CA ASP A 101 -15.68 33.71 0.44
C ASP A 101 -15.44 32.40 -0.34
N GLU A 102 -15.20 32.54 -1.64
CA GLU A 102 -14.88 31.43 -2.53
C GLU A 102 -13.61 30.66 -2.12
N ASN A 103 -12.66 31.30 -1.45
CA ASN A 103 -11.42 30.62 -1.04
C ASN A 103 -11.70 29.57 0.03
N ARG A 104 -12.62 29.84 0.96
CA ARG A 104 -13.03 28.89 2.00
C ARG A 104 -13.75 27.69 1.38
N MET A 105 -14.64 27.93 0.43
CA MET A 105 -15.30 26.87 -0.34
C MET A 105 -14.28 26.02 -1.10
N ARG A 106 -13.33 26.64 -1.80
CA ARG A 106 -12.29 25.96 -2.58
C ARG A 106 -11.40 25.08 -1.70
N MET A 107 -10.92 25.61 -0.57
CA MET A 107 -10.08 24.85 0.37
C MET A 107 -10.83 23.66 0.96
N CYS A 108 -12.09 23.84 1.35
CA CYS A 108 -12.92 22.75 1.87
C CYS A 108 -13.13 21.65 0.82
N ALA A 109 -13.49 22.04 -0.41
CA ALA A 109 -13.67 21.10 -1.52
C ALA A 109 -12.40 20.28 -1.79
N HIS A 110 -11.22 20.93 -1.85
CA HIS A 110 -9.96 20.21 -2.08
C HIS A 110 -9.64 19.22 -0.97
N ASN A 111 -9.77 19.63 0.30
CA ASN A 111 -9.45 18.77 1.43
C ASN A 111 -10.41 17.58 1.51
N MET A 112 -11.71 17.83 1.32
CA MET A 112 -12.74 16.80 1.31
C MET A 112 -12.53 15.81 0.16
N LEU A 113 -12.36 16.30 -1.07
CA LEU A 113 -12.16 15.47 -2.25
C LEU A 113 -10.93 14.57 -2.07
N ARG A 114 -9.80 15.14 -1.62
CA ARG A 114 -8.55 14.39 -1.41
C ARG A 114 -8.74 13.27 -0.38
N SER A 115 -9.32 13.58 0.77
CA SER A 115 -9.53 12.59 1.84
C SER A 115 -10.51 11.48 1.43
N LEU A 116 -11.55 11.83 0.69
CA LEU A 116 -12.56 10.86 0.23
C LEU A 116 -11.98 9.96 -0.87
N ALA A 117 -11.31 10.55 -1.86
CA ALA A 117 -10.68 9.81 -2.94
C ALA A 117 -9.59 8.87 -2.43
N SER A 118 -8.76 9.28 -1.46
CA SER A 118 -7.74 8.41 -0.87
C SER A 118 -8.33 7.22 -0.13
N GLY A 119 -9.41 7.44 0.64
CA GLY A 119 -10.12 6.35 1.32
C GLY A 119 -10.74 5.36 0.35
N LEU A 120 -11.40 5.85 -0.70
CA LEU A 120 -12.00 5.00 -1.73
C LEU A 120 -10.95 4.24 -2.54
N ALA A 121 -9.84 4.89 -2.88
CA ALA A 121 -8.72 4.24 -3.58
C ALA A 121 -8.15 3.09 -2.75
N LEU A 122 -7.90 3.30 -1.46
CA LEU A 122 -7.38 2.28 -0.55
C LEU A 122 -8.28 1.04 -0.48
N VAL A 123 -9.59 1.25 -0.30
CA VAL A 123 -10.56 0.15 -0.24
C VAL A 123 -10.66 -0.56 -1.59
N THR A 124 -10.54 0.17 -2.70
CA THR A 124 -10.70 -0.40 -4.04
C THR A 124 -9.48 -1.21 -4.49
N CYS A 125 -8.26 -0.76 -4.15
CA CYS A 125 -7.04 -1.38 -4.66
C CYS A 125 -6.52 -2.54 -3.81
N ARG A 126 -6.94 -2.67 -2.54
CA ARG A 126 -6.35 -3.62 -1.60
C ARG A 126 -6.38 -5.07 -2.09
N GLU A 127 -7.56 -5.61 -2.36
CA GLU A 127 -7.73 -6.98 -2.83
C GLU A 127 -7.14 -7.22 -4.24
N PRO A 128 -7.44 -6.40 -5.27
CA PRO A 128 -6.89 -6.64 -6.61
C PRO A 128 -5.37 -6.46 -6.65
N LEU A 129 -4.78 -5.58 -5.83
CA LEU A 129 -3.32 -5.42 -5.77
C LEU A 129 -2.65 -6.69 -5.25
N ALA A 130 -3.19 -7.30 -4.19
CA ALA A 130 -2.67 -8.56 -3.66
C ALA A 130 -2.77 -9.69 -4.71
N PHE A 131 -3.89 -9.76 -5.44
CA PHE A 131 -4.09 -10.72 -6.51
C PHE A 131 -3.09 -10.52 -7.67
N ASN A 132 -2.93 -9.30 -8.16
CA ASN A 132 -2.02 -8.96 -9.25
C ASN A 132 -0.56 -9.24 -8.86
N ILE A 133 -0.14 -8.88 -7.64
CA ILE A 133 1.23 -9.14 -7.18
C ILE A 133 1.53 -10.65 -7.25
N HIS A 134 0.61 -11.50 -6.81
CA HIS A 134 0.80 -12.96 -6.87
C HIS A 134 0.86 -13.48 -8.31
N GLY A 135 0.00 -12.97 -9.19
CA GLY A 135 -0.04 -13.32 -10.60
C GLY A 135 1.26 -12.94 -11.33
N TYR A 136 1.66 -11.67 -11.23
CA TYR A 136 2.89 -11.17 -11.84
C TYR A 136 4.13 -11.81 -11.25
N PHE A 137 4.16 -12.07 -9.94
CA PHE A 137 5.31 -12.74 -9.32
C PHE A 137 5.56 -14.12 -9.92
N LYS A 138 4.51 -14.93 -10.09
CA LYS A 138 4.62 -16.24 -10.76
C LYS A 138 5.09 -16.08 -12.21
N GLN A 139 4.53 -15.12 -12.94
CA GLN A 139 4.88 -14.87 -14.33
C GLN A 139 6.37 -14.49 -14.48
N THR A 140 6.85 -13.52 -13.69
CA THR A 140 8.24 -13.07 -13.69
C THR A 140 9.19 -14.18 -13.24
N PHE A 141 8.79 -14.99 -12.24
CA PHE A 141 9.60 -16.12 -11.79
C PHE A 141 9.82 -17.15 -12.90
N PHE A 142 8.75 -17.61 -13.56
CA PHE A 142 8.87 -18.58 -14.66
C PHE A 142 9.60 -18.01 -15.88
N ALA A 143 9.48 -16.71 -16.15
CA ALA A 143 10.24 -16.04 -17.20
C ALA A 143 11.75 -16.09 -16.91
N ASN A 144 12.17 -15.78 -15.67
CA ASN A 144 13.58 -15.79 -15.27
C ASN A 144 14.20 -17.20 -15.32
N GLN A 145 13.42 -18.25 -15.09
CA GLN A 145 13.90 -19.64 -15.22
C GLN A 145 14.18 -20.03 -16.67
N ARG A 146 13.42 -19.48 -17.64
CA ARG A 146 13.63 -19.74 -19.08
C ARG A 146 14.84 -19.00 -19.64
N THR A 147 15.19 -17.84 -19.08
CA THR A 147 16.39 -17.10 -19.51
C THR A 147 17.66 -17.78 -19.00
N ALA A 148 17.63 -18.33 -17.77
CA ALA A 148 18.78 -19.06 -17.22
C ALA A 148 19.17 -20.29 -18.06
N THR A 149 18.20 -20.99 -18.67
CA THR A 149 18.49 -22.15 -19.53
C THR A 149 18.98 -21.79 -20.93
N ASN A 150 18.86 -20.53 -21.36
CA ASN A 150 19.24 -20.09 -22.70
C ASN A 150 20.65 -19.47 -22.76
N GLU A 151 21.29 -19.18 -21.62
CA GLU A 151 22.66 -18.65 -21.56
C GLU A 151 23.75 -19.74 -21.49
N GLU A 152 23.37 -21.04 -21.49
CA GLU A 152 24.29 -22.20 -21.45
C GLU A 152 24.54 -22.89 -22.82
N ASN A 153 24.14 -22.28 -23.95
CA ASN A 153 24.41 -22.79 -25.31
C ASN A 153 25.09 -21.73 -26.19
#